data_AF-A0A4Q5UYS5-F1
#
_entry.id   AF-A0A4Q5UYS5-F1
#
_cell.length_a   1.000
_cell.length_b   1.000
_cell.length_c   1.000
_cell.angle_alpha   90.00
_cell.angle_beta   90.00
_cell.angle_gamma   90.00
#
_symmetry.space_group_name_H-M   'P 1'
#
loop_
_entity.id
_entity.type
_entity.pdbx_description
1 polymer ?
#
loop_
_entity_poly.entity_id
_entity_poly.type
_entity_poly.pdbx_seq_one_letter_code
_entity_poly.pdbx_strand_id
1 'polypeptide(L)'
;MRKLWLAILLLSVTRSQGQNALYNMIDASEVAGITAAFYASTDDTMRLGMARALINYYSERNADSAIHYSNATMEIANRRNFPLWKAAAYYSLAYFARSNQNFAGAFQYYSQGEAIANDVS
;
A
#
# COMPACT_ATOMS: atom_id res chain seq x y z
N MET A 1 -24.81 -7.67 -34.97
CA MET A 1 -23.36 -7.65 -34.65
C MET A 1 -22.91 -6.42 -33.85
N ARG A 2 -23.43 -5.21 -34.09
CA ARG A 2 -23.02 -3.98 -33.37
C ARG A 2 -23.32 -3.95 -31.86
N LYS A 3 -24.35 -4.68 -31.40
CA LYS A 3 -24.74 -4.79 -29.98
C LYS A 3 -23.81 -5.69 -29.14
N LEU A 4 -23.07 -6.60 -29.78
CA LEU A 4 -22.14 -7.52 -29.09
C LEU A 4 -20.84 -6.80 -28.68
N TRP A 5 -20.40 -5.83 -29.48
CA TRP A 5 -19.21 -5.02 -29.20
C TRP A 5 -19.40 -4.07 -28.01
N LEU A 6 -20.60 -3.49 -27.83
CA LEU A 6 -20.90 -2.67 -26.65
C LEU A 6 -20.88 -3.48 -25.35
N ALA A 7 -21.33 -4.74 -25.38
CA ALA A 7 -21.33 -5.61 -24.20
C ALA A 7 -19.91 -5.98 -23.75
N ILE A 8 -18.99 -6.17 -24.71
CA ILE A 8 -17.57 -6.47 -24.42
C ILE A 8 -16.85 -5.24 -23.84
N LEU A 9 -17.17 -4.03 -24.33
CA LEU A 9 -16.64 -2.77 -23.80
C LEU A 9 -17.15 -2.44 -22.39
N LEU A 10 -18.38 -2.84 -22.04
CA LEU A 10 -18.93 -2.61 -20.69
C LEU A 10 -18.40 -3.63 -19.66
N LEU A 11 -18.02 -4.83 -20.09
CA LEU A 11 -17.45 -5.87 -19.22
C LEU A 11 -15.97 -5.65 -18.89
N SER A 12 -15.23 -4.86 -19.66
CA SER A 12 -13.84 -4.52 -19.34
C SER A 12 -13.73 -3.40 -18.30
N VAL A 13 -14.71 -2.48 -18.25
CA VAL A 13 -14.70 -1.36 -17.29
C VAL A 13 -15.00 -1.80 -15.86
N THR A 14 -15.74 -2.90 -15.66
CA THR A 14 -16.13 -3.37 -14.32
C THR A 14 -15.18 -4.40 -13.71
N ARG A 15 -14.15 -4.86 -14.44
CA ARG A 15 -13.26 -5.95 -14.00
C ARG A 15 -11.99 -5.50 -13.27
N SER A 16 -11.70 -4.21 -13.16
CA SER A 16 -10.44 -3.77 -12.54
C SER A 16 -10.44 -3.72 -11.00
N GLN A 17 -11.59 -3.81 -10.33
CA GLN A 17 -11.64 -3.59 -8.87
C GLN A 17 -11.54 -4.87 -8.01
N GLY A 18 -11.33 -6.05 -8.60
CA GLY A 18 -11.63 -7.31 -7.89
C GLY A 18 -10.54 -8.39 -7.81
N GLN A 19 -9.32 -8.19 -8.30
CA GLN A 19 -8.40 -9.33 -8.51
C GLN A 19 -7.40 -9.65 -7.38
N ASN A 20 -7.32 -8.85 -6.30
CA ASN A 20 -6.41 -9.15 -5.19
C ASN A 20 -7.17 -9.25 -3.87
N ALA A 21 -7.32 -10.48 -3.38
CA ALA A 21 -8.01 -10.79 -2.12
C ALA A 21 -7.41 -10.06 -0.90
N LEU A 22 -6.14 -9.64 -0.97
CA LEU A 22 -5.48 -8.83 0.06
C LEU A 22 -6.07 -7.42 0.20
N TYR A 23 -6.68 -6.86 -0.85
CA TYR A 23 -7.20 -5.47 -0.86
C TYR A 23 -8.63 -5.33 -0.34
N ASN A 24 -9.33 -6.45 -0.17
CA ASN A 24 -10.70 -6.50 0.35
C ASN A 24 -10.75 -6.87 1.84
N MET A 25 -9.63 -6.78 2.57
CA MET A 25 -9.57 -7.10 3.99
C MET A 25 -10.21 -6.04 4.89
N ILE A 26 -10.45 -4.83 4.38
CA ILE A 26 -11.02 -3.71 5.14
C ILE A 26 -12.20 -3.16 4.38
N ASP A 27 -13.37 -3.13 5.03
CA ASP A 27 -14.53 -2.46 4.48
C ASP A 27 -14.34 -0.94 4.54
N ALA A 28 -14.83 -0.22 3.53
CA ALA A 28 -14.86 1.24 3.52
C ALA A 28 -15.50 1.81 4.79
N SER A 29 -16.45 1.08 5.40
CA SER A 29 -17.08 1.43 6.67
C SER A 29 -16.11 1.45 7.88
N GLU A 30 -15.02 0.68 7.83
CA GLU A 30 -14.06 0.52 8.92
C GLU A 30 -12.87 1.51 8.81
N VAL A 31 -12.61 2.03 7.61
CA VAL A 31 -11.42 2.86 7.32
C VAL A 31 -11.37 4.13 8.18
N ALA A 32 -12.51 4.78 8.40
CA ALA A 32 -12.57 5.95 9.26
C ALA A 32 -12.14 5.62 10.70
N GLY A 33 -12.58 4.47 11.22
CA GLY A 33 -12.20 3.99 12.55
C GLY A 33 -10.72 3.65 12.65
N ILE A 34 -10.18 2.92 11.68
CA ILE A 34 -8.74 2.59 11.61
C ILE A 34 -7.89 3.86 11.49
N THR A 35 -8.34 4.83 10.70
CA THR A 35 -7.66 6.13 10.54
C THR A 35 -7.64 6.90 11.86
N ALA A 36 -8.77 7.01 12.55
CA ALA A 36 -8.84 7.66 13.85
C ALA A 36 -7.95 6.96 14.89
N ALA A 37 -7.98 5.62 14.93
CA ALA A 37 -7.15 4.83 15.83
C ALA A 37 -5.64 4.97 15.53
N PHE A 38 -5.25 5.08 14.26
CA PHE A 38 -3.87 5.32 13.85
C PHE A 38 -3.31 6.63 14.42
N TYR A 39 -4.11 7.70 14.41
CA TYR A 39 -3.72 9.00 14.94
C TYR A 39 -3.85 9.10 16.47
N ALA A 40 -4.79 8.37 17.08
CA ALA A 40 -4.97 8.38 18.53
C ALA A 40 -4.00 7.47 19.28
N SER A 41 -3.49 6.42 18.64
CA SER A 41 -2.60 5.45 19.28
C SER A 41 -1.21 6.02 19.55
N THR A 42 -0.68 5.74 20.74
CA THR A 42 0.72 5.97 21.10
C THR A 42 1.60 4.72 20.95
N ASP A 43 1.00 3.56 20.67
CA ASP A 43 1.73 2.31 20.44
C ASP A 43 2.16 2.20 18.98
N ASP A 44 3.47 2.33 18.75
CA ASP A 44 4.08 2.26 17.42
C ASP A 44 3.83 0.92 16.70
N THR A 45 3.75 -0.20 17.41
CA THR A 45 3.46 -1.51 16.81
C THR A 45 2.03 -1.57 16.32
N MET A 46 1.08 -1.06 17.11
CA MET A 46 -0.31 -0.92 16.67
C MET A 46 -0.42 0.02 15.47
N ARG A 47 0.30 1.16 15.48
CA ARG A 47 0.33 2.12 14.37
C ARG A 47 0.86 1.49 13.09
N LEU A 48 1.90 0.65 13.16
CA LEU A 48 2.41 -0.08 11.99
C LEU A 48 1.39 -1.05 11.41
N GLY A 49 0.67 -1.79 12.25
CA GLY A 49 -0.43 -2.67 11.83
C GLY A 49 -1.54 -1.88 11.12
N MET A 50 -1.98 -0.78 11.70
CA MET A 50 -3.00 0.10 11.11
C MET A 50 -2.52 0.78 9.81
N ALA A 51 -1.27 1.25 9.76
CA ALA A 51 -0.69 1.82 8.56
C ALA A 51 -0.67 0.80 7.42
N ARG A 52 -0.27 -0.45 7.68
CA ARG A 52 -0.31 -1.53 6.67
C ARG A 52 -1.72 -1.76 6.14
N ALA A 53 -2.69 -1.78 7.04
CA ALA A 53 -4.11 -1.87 6.69
C ALA A 53 -4.53 -0.72 5.75
N LEU A 54 -4.22 0.52 6.11
CA LEU A 54 -4.56 1.70 5.32
C LEU A 54 -3.81 1.74 3.98
N ILE A 55 -2.53 1.36 3.92
CA ILE A 55 -1.76 1.23 2.67
C ILE A 55 -2.48 0.28 1.70
N ASN A 56 -2.88 -0.90 2.18
CA ASN A 56 -3.58 -1.89 1.37
C ASN A 56 -4.94 -1.38 0.89
N TYR A 57 -5.70 -0.70 1.75
CA TYR A 57 -7.00 -0.14 1.37
C TYR A 57 -6.84 0.92 0.28
N TYR A 58 -5.87 1.83 0.43
CA TYR A 58 -5.70 2.97 -0.46
C TYR A 58 -4.89 2.67 -1.72
N SER A 59 -4.19 1.53 -1.83
CA SER A 59 -3.24 1.29 -2.91
C SER A 59 -3.83 1.41 -4.32
N GLU A 60 -5.08 1.02 -4.51
CA GLU A 60 -5.82 1.10 -5.78
C GLU A 60 -6.86 2.24 -5.81
N ARG A 61 -7.00 2.99 -4.71
CA ARG A 61 -8.08 3.97 -4.50
C ARG A 61 -7.57 5.40 -4.43
N ASN A 62 -6.43 5.60 -3.77
CA ASN A 62 -5.82 6.89 -3.54
C ASN A 62 -4.32 6.71 -3.27
N ALA A 63 -3.49 6.84 -4.31
CA ALA A 63 -2.05 6.64 -4.21
C ALA A 63 -1.39 7.57 -3.18
N ASP A 64 -1.82 8.83 -3.10
CA ASP A 64 -1.25 9.81 -2.15
C ASP A 64 -1.48 9.38 -0.70
N SER A 65 -2.66 8.86 -0.38
CA SER A 65 -2.96 8.33 0.95
C SER A 65 -2.12 7.09 1.25
N ALA A 66 -1.97 6.18 0.28
CA ALA A 66 -1.15 4.99 0.47
C ALA A 66 0.35 5.34 0.65
N ILE A 67 0.85 6.33 -0.09
CA ILE A 67 2.20 6.89 0.06
C ILE A 67 2.36 7.55 1.44
N HIS A 68 1.38 8.33 1.89
CA HIS A 68 1.37 8.95 3.23
C HIS A 68 1.57 7.91 4.33
N TYR A 69 0.76 6.84 4.34
CA TYR A 69 0.88 5.78 5.34
C TYR A 69 2.15 4.92 5.17
N SER A 70 2.67 4.78 3.94
CA SER A 70 3.98 4.15 3.69
C SER A 70 5.11 4.96 4.31
N ASN A 71 5.09 6.29 4.17
CA ASN A 71 6.06 7.19 4.79
C ASN A 71 5.96 7.18 6.32
N ALA A 72 4.74 7.15 6.87
CA ALA A 72 4.57 7.01 8.31
C ALA A 72 5.13 5.68 8.84
N THR A 73 4.94 4.58 8.09
CA THR A 73 5.53 3.27 8.41
C THR A 73 7.06 3.35 8.42
N MET A 74 7.65 4.00 7.42
CA MET A 74 9.09 4.24 7.33
C MET A 74 9.63 5.02 8.54
N GLU A 75 8.94 6.11 8.92
CA GLU A 75 9.33 6.93 10.06
C GLU A 75 9.32 6.12 11.37
N ILE A 76 8.22 5.42 11.65
CA ILE A 76 8.10 4.59 12.85
C ILE A 76 9.17 3.49 12.85
N ALA A 77 9.35 2.80 11.72
CA ALA A 77 10.34 1.73 11.60
C ALA A 77 11.78 2.23 11.84
N ASN A 78 12.12 3.42 11.35
CA ASN A 78 13.41 4.05 11.60
C ASN A 78 13.60 4.40 13.09
N ARG A 79 12.61 5.02 13.73
CA ARG A 79 12.71 5.39 15.16
C ARG A 79 12.82 4.16 16.08
N ARG A 80 12.17 3.05 15.71
CA ARG A 80 12.10 1.84 16.54
C ARG A 80 13.11 0.76 16.16
N ASN A 81 13.94 1.00 15.14
CA ASN A 81 14.87 0.01 14.58
C ASN A 81 14.16 -1.30 14.21
N PHE A 82 13.06 -1.19 13.46
CA PHE A 82 12.31 -2.34 12.95
C PHE A 82 12.65 -2.59 11.47
N PRO A 83 13.70 -3.38 11.17
CA PRO A 83 14.24 -3.50 9.80
C PRO A 83 13.23 -4.08 8.82
N LEU A 84 12.46 -5.11 9.20
CA LEU A 84 11.47 -5.70 8.31
C LEU A 84 10.30 -4.75 7.99
N TRP A 85 9.91 -3.89 8.94
CA TRP A 85 8.91 -2.85 8.68
C TRP A 85 9.44 -1.76 7.77
N LYS A 86 10.73 -1.42 7.90
CA LYS A 86 11.43 -0.51 6.99
C LYS A 86 11.48 -1.07 5.57
N ALA A 87 11.86 -2.34 5.42
CA ALA A 87 11.86 -3.03 4.12
C ALA A 87 10.45 -3.08 3.50
N ALA A 88 9.42 -3.38 4.29
CA ALA A 88 8.05 -3.38 3.84
C ALA A 88 7.59 -1.99 3.34
N ALA A 89 7.94 -0.92 4.06
CA ALA A 89 7.63 0.44 3.64
C ALA A 89 8.31 0.80 2.30
N TYR A 90 9.56 0.38 2.10
CA TYR A 90 10.24 0.53 0.81
C TYR A 90 9.52 -0.19 -0.32
N TYR A 91 9.05 -1.43 -0.11
CA TYR A 91 8.31 -2.15 -1.12
C TYR A 91 6.96 -1.48 -1.46
N SER A 92 6.28 -0.90 -0.48
CA SER A 92 5.08 -0.10 -0.74
C SER A 92 5.41 1.14 -1.57
N LEU A 93 6.45 1.90 -1.24
CA LEU A 93 6.88 3.06 -2.02
C LEU A 93 7.33 2.68 -3.44
N ALA A 94 8.00 1.54 -3.59
CA ALA A 94 8.40 1.00 -4.89
C ALA A 94 7.19 0.68 -5.77
N TYR A 95 6.15 0.08 -5.18
CA TYR A 95 4.88 -0.19 -5.86
C TYR A 95 4.27 1.09 -6.43
N PHE A 96 4.14 2.14 -5.61
CA PHE A 96 3.55 3.41 -6.05
C PHE A 96 4.42 4.17 -7.05
N ALA A 97 5.75 4.15 -6.87
CA ALA A 97 6.67 4.73 -7.85
C ALA A 97 6.53 4.03 -9.22
N ARG A 98 6.40 2.70 -9.24
CA ARG A 98 6.17 1.93 -10.46
C ARG A 98 4.84 2.29 -11.11
N SER A 99 3.76 2.39 -10.34
CA SER A 99 2.43 2.76 -10.83
C SER A 99 2.42 4.17 -11.44
N ASN A 100 3.24 5.08 -10.92
CA ASN A 100 3.47 6.42 -11.47
C ASN A 100 4.52 6.46 -12.61
N GLN A 101 4.88 5.31 -13.18
CA GLN A 101 5.87 5.17 -14.25
C GLN A 101 7.29 5.68 -13.88
N ASN A 102 7.54 5.94 -12.60
CA ASN A 102 8.87 6.25 -12.09
C ASN A 102 9.63 4.95 -11.82
N PHE A 103 10.02 4.26 -12.90
CA PHE A 103 10.69 2.96 -12.81
C PHE A 103 12.07 3.04 -12.13
N ALA A 104 12.80 4.14 -12.32
CA ALA A 104 14.08 4.36 -11.65
C ALA A 104 13.91 4.46 -10.13
N GLY A 105 12.94 5.27 -9.67
CA GLY A 105 12.61 5.38 -8.26
C GLY A 105 12.08 4.06 -7.68
N ALA A 106 11.24 3.34 -8.44
CA ALA A 106 10.76 2.02 -8.03
C ALA A 106 11.92 1.04 -7.81
N PHE A 107 12.86 0.98 -8.75
CA PHE A 107 14.05 0.14 -8.63
C PHE A 107 14.88 0.50 -7.39
N GLN A 108 15.13 1.79 -7.17
CA GLN A 108 15.85 2.26 -5.98
C GLN A 108 15.19 1.80 -4.68
N TYR A 109 13.87 1.95 -4.57
CA TYR A 109 13.14 1.50 -3.39
C TYR A 109 13.17 -0.01 -3.22
N TYR A 110 12.98 -0.79 -4.30
CA TYR A 110 13.11 -2.25 -4.23
C TYR A 110 14.49 -2.68 -3.74
N SER A 111 15.56 -2.12 -4.30
CA SER A 111 16.93 -2.45 -3.89
C SER A 111 17.21 -2.11 -2.42
N GLN A 112 16.67 -0.99 -1.92
CA GLN A 112 16.82 -0.62 -0.51
C GLN A 112 16.06 -1.58 0.42
N GLY A 113 14.83 -1.96 0.05
CA GLY A 113 14.06 -2.95 0.81
C GLY A 113 14.72 -4.33 0.83
N GLU A 114 15.25 -4.77 -0.31
CA GLU A 114 15.93 -6.06 -0.46
C GLU A 114 17.23 -6.12 0.35
N ALA A 115 18.04 -5.06 0.30
CA ALA A 115 19.26 -4.99 1.10
C ALA A 115 18.99 -5.14 2.60
N ILE A 116 17.93 -4.49 3.11
CA ILE A 116 17.55 -4.61 4.52
C ILE A 116 17.01 -6.01 4.84
N ALA A 117 16.17 -6.58 3.97
CA ALA A 117 15.61 -7.91 4.20
C ALA A 117 16.70 -8.99 4.23
N ASN A 118 17.69 -8.89 3.35
CA ASN A 118 18.82 -9.83 3.28
C ASN A 118 19.81 -9.69 4.44
N ASP A 119 19.95 -8.50 5.02
CA ASP A 119 20.82 -8.27 6.19
C ASP A 119 20.29 -8.93 7.47
N VAL A 120 18.97 -9.14 7.55
CA VAL A 120 18.29 -9.65 8.76
C VAL A 120 17.70 -11.06 8.61
N SER A 121 17.89 -11.70 7.46
CA SER A 121 17.47 -13.09 7.17
C SER A 121 18.60 -14.07 7.47
#